data_AF-A0A956WQ59-F1
#
_entry.id   AF-A0A956WQ59-F1
#
_cell.length_a   1.000
_cell.length_b   1.000
_cell.length_c   1.000
_cell.angle_alpha   90.00
_cell.angle_beta   90.00
_cell.angle_gamma   90.00
#
_symmetry.space_group_name_H-M   'P 1'
#
loop_
_entity.id
_entity.type
_entity.pdbx_description
1 polymer ?
#
loop_
_entity_poly.entity_id
_entity_poly.type
_entity_poly.pdbx_seq_one_letter_code
_entity_poly.pdbx_strand_id
1 'polypeptide(L)'
;MGSSLFGSGDTRSILVQRSSLLGLVIFLAGSLGIVRGQSVDPATRSSAEQMQTLLPFIAGGTGIVSPPTIDAADDVYHTLMNTPLVVDAAGGVLANDTGTGPLQAELVTDVMSGTLSFNADGSFVYKPTVGFAGQDGFTYRVSDGAAASDVAAVAISVAEGAD
;
A
#
# COMPACT_ATOMS: atom_id res chain seq x y z
N MET A 1 -16.30 -40.88 54.52
CA MET A 1 -16.12 -40.64 53.07
C MET A 1 -15.82 -39.14 52.94
N GLY A 2 -14.61 -38.67 52.66
CA GLY A 2 -13.45 -39.32 52.02
C GLY A 2 -13.48 -39.07 50.52
N SER A 3 -12.47 -38.46 49.88
CA SER A 3 -11.16 -37.97 50.40
C SER A 3 -10.54 -36.91 49.47
N SER A 4 -9.42 -36.31 49.90
CA SER A 4 -8.71 -35.16 49.30
C SER A 4 -8.54 -35.12 47.78
N LEU A 5 -8.48 -33.90 47.24
CA LEU A 5 -7.97 -33.64 45.89
C LEU A 5 -6.45 -33.91 45.81
N PHE A 6 -6.04 -34.68 44.79
CA PHE A 6 -4.75 -34.52 44.12
C PHE A 6 -4.95 -33.56 42.91
N GLY A 7 -3.93 -32.89 42.36
CA GLY A 7 -2.53 -32.81 42.78
C GLY A 7 -1.52 -32.83 41.62
N SER A 8 -0.94 -31.66 41.29
CA SER A 8 0.23 -31.44 40.41
C SER A 8 0.07 -31.66 38.89
N GLY A 9 0.95 -31.01 38.10
CA GLY A 9 0.99 -31.06 36.61
C GLY A 9 0.51 -29.76 35.94
N ASP A 10 1.21 -28.61 35.91
CA ASP A 10 2.66 -28.37 35.91
C ASP A 10 3.33 -28.87 34.59
N THR A 11 4.08 -28.11 33.77
CA THR A 11 4.58 -26.72 33.77
C THR A 11 5.23 -26.40 32.39
N ARG A 12 5.32 -25.13 31.94
CA ARG A 12 6.07 -24.62 30.73
C ARG A 12 5.76 -25.30 29.38
N SER A 13 5.47 -24.57 28.30
CA SER A 13 6.50 -23.86 27.51
C SER A 13 5.87 -23.11 26.33
N ILE A 14 6.52 -22.04 25.87
CA ILE A 14 6.28 -21.51 24.51
C ILE A 14 6.93 -22.45 23.49
N LEU A 15 6.22 -22.74 22.40
CA LEU A 15 6.83 -23.26 21.17
C LEU A 15 6.12 -22.66 19.94
N VAL A 16 6.68 -21.59 19.38
CA VAL A 16 6.22 -21.01 18.11
C VAL A 16 6.73 -21.89 16.98
N GLN A 17 5.99 -22.95 16.63
CA GLN A 17 6.33 -23.83 15.51
C GLN A 17 5.62 -23.43 14.21
N ARG A 18 6.18 -22.38 13.61
CA ARG A 18 6.42 -22.17 12.18
C ARG A 18 5.61 -23.03 11.19
N SER A 19 4.85 -22.35 10.33
CA SER A 19 4.58 -22.65 8.91
C SER A 19 4.51 -24.12 8.44
N SER A 20 3.36 -24.56 7.91
CA SER A 20 3.11 -24.46 6.45
C SER A 20 1.73 -25.01 6.02
N LEU A 21 1.17 -24.39 4.98
CA LEU A 21 0.20 -24.82 3.96
C LEU A 21 -0.81 -25.98 4.16
N LEU A 22 -1.97 -25.77 3.51
CA LEU A 22 -2.94 -26.74 2.97
C LEU A 22 -3.69 -27.66 3.96
N GLY A 23 -5.01 -27.43 4.08
CA GLY A 23 -5.90 -28.46 4.64
C GLY A 23 -7.34 -28.02 4.90
N LEU A 24 -8.26 -28.46 4.04
CA LEU A 24 -9.61 -28.91 4.39
C LEU A 24 -10.58 -27.92 5.10
N VAL A 25 -11.47 -27.31 4.31
CA VAL A 25 -12.71 -26.71 4.82
C VAL A 25 -13.63 -27.82 5.35
N ILE A 26 -14.08 -27.72 6.61
CA ILE A 26 -15.16 -28.55 7.16
C ILE A 26 -16.21 -27.63 7.78
N PHE A 27 -17.38 -27.53 7.16
CA PHE A 27 -18.56 -26.96 7.80
C PHE A 27 -19.29 -28.05 8.59
N LEU A 28 -19.42 -27.86 9.90
CA LEU A 28 -20.31 -28.64 10.76
C LEU A 28 -21.18 -27.67 11.56
N ALA A 29 -22.48 -27.65 11.27
CA ALA A 29 -23.45 -26.82 11.99
C ALA A 29 -23.74 -27.42 13.37
N GLY A 30 -23.83 -26.58 14.42
CA GLY A 30 -24.01 -27.07 15.78
C GLY A 30 -24.40 -26.03 16.83
N SER A 31 -25.71 -25.86 17.01
CA SER A 31 -26.36 -25.38 18.25
C SER A 31 -26.29 -23.88 18.62
N LEU A 32 -27.30 -23.46 19.37
CA LEU A 32 -27.64 -22.06 19.69
C LEU A 32 -27.49 -21.80 21.21
N GLY A 33 -27.05 -20.60 21.61
CA GLY A 33 -26.87 -20.21 23.03
C GLY A 33 -26.92 -18.69 23.22
N ILE A 34 -27.36 -18.22 24.41
CA ILE A 34 -27.82 -16.83 24.63
C ILE A 34 -26.95 -16.06 25.65
N VAL A 35 -26.92 -14.73 25.47
CA VAL A 35 -26.07 -13.69 26.10
C VAL A 35 -26.43 -13.35 27.55
N ARG A 36 -25.42 -13.07 28.41
CA ARG A 36 -25.32 -11.87 29.31
C ARG A 36 -24.08 -11.85 30.22
N GLY A 37 -23.48 -10.67 30.40
CA GLY A 37 -22.46 -10.36 31.43
C GLY A 37 -21.45 -9.30 30.95
N GLN A 38 -21.28 -8.20 31.69
CA GLN A 38 -20.30 -7.14 31.37
C GLN A 38 -19.04 -7.23 32.25
N SER A 39 -17.91 -6.76 31.71
CA SER A 39 -16.76 -6.25 32.44
C SER A 39 -16.29 -4.97 31.74
N VAL A 40 -15.81 -3.99 32.49
CA VAL A 40 -15.31 -2.69 31.97
C VAL A 40 -13.89 -2.42 32.52
N ASP A 41 -13.30 -1.32 32.05
CA ASP A 41 -12.04 -0.69 32.50
C ASP A 41 -10.71 -1.36 32.08
N PRO A 42 -9.59 -0.61 32.03
CA PRO A 42 -9.47 0.77 31.54
C PRO A 42 -8.22 1.03 30.65
N ALA A 43 -8.33 1.82 29.58
CA ALA A 43 -7.16 2.33 28.84
C ALA A 43 -7.41 3.68 28.15
N THR A 44 -6.70 4.72 28.60
CA THR A 44 -6.74 6.08 28.03
C THR A 44 -6.08 6.14 26.64
N ARG A 45 -6.85 6.43 25.57
CA ARG A 45 -6.30 6.88 24.27
C ARG A 45 -7.10 8.03 23.63
N SER A 46 -7.01 9.18 24.31
CA SER A 46 -7.00 10.55 23.77
C SER A 46 -7.38 10.77 22.28
N SER A 47 -8.61 11.24 22.06
CA SER A 47 -8.93 12.39 21.18
C SER A 47 -8.58 12.36 19.68
N ALA A 48 -8.23 11.23 19.08
CA ALA A 48 -8.06 11.14 17.61
C ALA A 48 -9.38 10.89 16.86
N GLU A 49 -10.34 10.19 17.46
CA GLU A 49 -11.57 9.73 16.79
C GLU A 49 -12.69 10.78 16.77
N GLN A 50 -12.45 11.92 16.12
CA GLN A 50 -13.48 12.96 15.93
C GLN A 50 -13.55 13.52 14.50
N MET A 51 -13.69 12.66 13.47
CA MET A 51 -14.56 12.95 12.30
C MET A 51 -14.82 11.77 11.31
N GLN A 52 -15.02 10.53 11.78
CA GLN A 52 -15.48 9.41 10.91
C GLN A 52 -17.01 9.26 10.92
N THR A 53 -17.73 10.17 10.25
CA THR A 53 -19.20 10.10 10.13
C THR A 53 -19.64 9.45 8.81
N LEU A 54 -19.59 8.12 8.71
CA LEU A 54 -20.32 7.41 7.64
C LEU A 54 -20.71 5.96 7.97
N LEU A 55 -21.86 5.84 8.69
CA LEU A 55 -22.72 4.64 8.80
C LEU A 55 -22.17 3.43 9.59
N PRO A 56 -23.04 2.61 10.22
CA PRO A 56 -22.62 1.57 11.16
C PRO A 56 -22.17 0.27 10.47
N PHE A 57 -20.87 -0.03 10.56
CA PHE A 57 -20.30 -1.32 10.16
C PHE A 57 -20.69 -2.42 11.16
N ILE A 58 -21.59 -3.34 10.78
CA ILE A 58 -21.88 -4.55 11.56
C ILE A 58 -20.76 -5.56 11.32
N ALA A 59 -19.87 -5.72 12.30
CA ALA A 59 -18.72 -6.62 12.21
C ALA A 59 -19.16 -8.09 12.03
N GLY A 60 -18.88 -8.64 10.83
CA GLY A 60 -19.48 -9.90 10.37
C GLY A 60 -18.59 -10.77 9.47
N GLY A 61 -17.26 -10.67 9.57
CA GLY A 61 -16.37 -11.70 9.03
C GLY A 61 -16.12 -11.70 7.52
N THR A 62 -16.11 -10.53 6.86
CA THR A 62 -15.40 -10.34 5.59
C THR A 62 -14.34 -9.26 5.75
N GLY A 63 -13.23 -9.39 5.04
CA GLY A 63 -12.28 -8.29 4.92
C GLY A 63 -12.96 -7.13 4.20
N ILE A 64 -12.92 -5.94 4.78
CA ILE A 64 -13.15 -4.71 4.03
C ILE A 64 -11.97 -4.51 3.09
N VAL A 65 -12.03 -5.16 1.93
CA VAL A 65 -11.36 -4.62 0.75
C VAL A 65 -11.89 -3.19 0.62
N SER A 66 -11.00 -2.21 0.71
CA SER A 66 -11.34 -0.86 0.27
C SER A 66 -11.86 -1.00 -1.17
N PRO A 67 -12.91 -0.27 -1.58
CA PRO A 67 -13.17 -0.15 -3.02
C PRO A 67 -11.87 0.28 -3.71
N PRO A 68 -11.60 -0.16 -4.96
CA PRO A 68 -10.40 0.22 -5.69
C PRO A 68 -10.45 1.72 -6.01
N THR A 69 -9.98 2.51 -5.06
CA THR A 69 -9.92 3.97 -5.08
C THR A 69 -8.54 4.39 -5.54
N ILE A 70 -8.38 4.40 -6.86
CA ILE A 70 -7.29 5.04 -7.61
C ILE A 70 -5.88 4.68 -7.09
N ASP A 71 -5.33 3.58 -7.62
CA ASP A 71 -4.04 3.01 -7.23
C ASP A 71 -2.93 3.53 -8.16
N ALA A 72 -1.81 3.96 -7.58
CA ALA A 72 -0.68 4.57 -8.26
C ALA A 72 0.60 3.77 -7.98
N ALA A 73 1.30 3.34 -9.04
CA ALA A 73 2.42 2.42 -8.94
C ALA A 73 3.79 3.13 -9.02
N ASP A 74 4.78 2.60 -8.29
CA ASP A 74 6.17 3.08 -8.42
C ASP A 74 6.78 2.65 -9.77
N ASP A 75 7.46 3.59 -10.43
CA ASP A 75 8.07 3.40 -11.75
C ASP A 75 9.60 3.39 -11.73
N VAL A 76 10.19 2.72 -12.72
CA VAL A 76 11.64 2.68 -12.93
C VAL A 76 11.99 2.89 -14.40
N TYR A 77 12.77 3.93 -14.68
CA TYR A 77 13.28 4.25 -16.01
C TYR A 77 14.81 4.34 -16.04
N HIS A 78 15.37 4.21 -17.24
CA HIS A 78 16.81 4.24 -17.48
C HIS A 78 17.15 5.16 -18.64
N THR A 79 18.27 5.88 -18.55
CA THR A 79 18.88 6.60 -19.68
C THR A 79 20.40 6.63 -19.54
N LEU A 80 21.09 7.10 -20.58
CA LEU A 80 22.52 7.35 -20.54
C LEU A 80 22.83 8.80 -20.15
N MET A 81 24.00 9.03 -19.56
CA MET A 81 24.55 10.35 -19.30
C MET A 81 24.47 11.23 -20.57
N ASN A 82 24.12 12.50 -20.39
CA ASN A 82 23.87 13.48 -21.46
C ASN A 82 22.73 13.13 -22.45
N THR A 83 22.02 12.01 -22.27
CA THR A 83 20.97 11.54 -23.19
C THR A 83 19.58 11.81 -22.60
N PRO A 84 18.73 12.62 -23.27
CA PRO A 84 17.36 12.83 -22.83
C PRO A 84 16.55 11.53 -22.86
N LEU A 85 15.87 11.25 -21.76
CA LEU A 85 14.82 10.25 -21.67
C LEU A 85 13.53 10.86 -22.20
N VAL A 86 12.89 10.22 -23.17
CA VAL A 86 11.61 10.61 -23.75
C VAL A 86 10.66 9.43 -23.60
N VAL A 87 9.55 9.63 -22.91
CA VAL A 87 8.54 8.60 -22.62
C VAL A 87 7.18 9.12 -23.06
N ASP A 88 6.50 8.37 -23.93
CA ASP A 88 5.13 8.69 -24.38
C ASP A 88 4.07 8.23 -23.36
N ALA A 89 2.80 8.54 -23.61
CA ALA A 89 1.70 8.17 -22.70
C ALA A 89 1.42 6.64 -22.63
N ALA A 90 2.00 5.82 -23.51
CA ALA A 90 1.80 4.37 -23.51
C ALA A 90 2.90 3.62 -22.72
N GLY A 91 4.08 4.22 -22.56
CA GLY A 91 5.11 3.79 -21.61
C GLY A 91 5.27 4.69 -20.38
N GLY A 92 4.43 5.72 -20.26
CA GLY A 92 4.45 6.72 -19.19
C GLY A 92 3.89 6.20 -17.87
N VAL A 93 3.89 7.06 -16.85
CA VAL A 93 3.60 6.66 -15.47
C VAL A 93 2.18 6.09 -15.27
N LEU A 94 1.23 6.45 -16.15
CA LEU A 94 -0.14 5.93 -16.10
C LEU A 94 -0.30 4.52 -16.71
N ALA A 95 0.77 3.84 -17.14
CA ALA A 95 0.69 2.58 -17.90
C ALA A 95 0.44 1.33 -17.04
N ASN A 96 0.72 1.41 -15.73
CA ASN A 96 0.55 0.39 -14.70
C ASN A 96 -0.52 0.76 -13.64
N ASP A 97 -0.91 2.05 -13.59
CA ASP A 97 -1.92 2.60 -12.68
C ASP A 97 -3.35 2.08 -12.91
N THR A 98 -4.21 2.19 -11.89
CA THR A 98 -5.62 1.77 -12.00
C THR A 98 -6.59 2.75 -11.34
N GLY A 99 -7.81 2.87 -11.85
CA GLY A 99 -8.87 3.66 -11.24
C GLY A 99 -10.20 3.58 -11.98
N THR A 100 -11.17 4.38 -11.52
CA THR A 100 -12.58 4.31 -11.94
C THR A 100 -12.97 5.24 -13.09
N GLY A 101 -12.11 6.16 -13.47
CA GLY A 101 -12.36 7.19 -14.49
C GLY A 101 -11.16 7.41 -15.43
N PRO A 102 -11.20 8.45 -16.28
CA PRO A 102 -10.06 8.84 -17.10
C PRO A 102 -8.94 9.37 -16.20
N LEU A 103 -7.85 8.59 -16.08
CA LEU A 103 -6.72 8.92 -15.23
C LEU A 103 -5.93 10.11 -15.78
N GLN A 104 -5.44 10.97 -14.88
CA GLN A 104 -4.52 12.06 -15.14
C GLN A 104 -3.40 12.03 -14.10
N ALA A 105 -2.17 12.32 -14.53
CA ALA A 105 -1.01 12.38 -13.64
C ALA A 105 -0.76 13.82 -13.14
N GLU A 106 -0.59 13.98 -11.83
CA GLU A 106 -0.30 15.26 -11.17
C GLU A 106 1.10 15.21 -10.52
N LEU A 107 2.03 16.04 -10.99
CA LEU A 107 3.40 16.12 -10.44
C LEU A 107 3.39 16.67 -9.00
N VAL A 108 4.11 16.01 -8.09
CA VAL A 108 4.16 16.34 -6.65
C VAL A 108 5.54 16.87 -6.24
N THR A 109 6.63 16.26 -6.71
CA THR A 109 8.00 16.79 -6.60
C THR A 109 8.75 16.63 -7.91
N ASP A 110 9.57 17.61 -8.27
CA ASP A 110 10.43 17.60 -9.47
C ASP A 110 11.76 16.86 -9.23
N VAL A 111 12.52 16.61 -10.31
CA VAL A 111 13.86 16.00 -10.30
C VAL A 111 14.94 16.92 -9.69
N MET A 112 16.04 16.35 -9.20
CA MET A 112 17.13 17.11 -8.56
C MET A 112 18.36 17.32 -9.45
N SER A 113 18.61 16.44 -10.42
CA SER A 113 19.86 16.38 -11.19
C SER A 113 19.65 16.57 -12.70
N GLY A 114 18.52 17.15 -13.11
CA GLY A 114 18.21 17.45 -14.50
C GLY A 114 17.08 18.47 -14.66
N THR A 115 16.33 18.36 -15.75
CA THR A 115 15.07 19.09 -15.96
C THR A 115 13.98 18.14 -16.45
N LEU A 116 12.80 18.19 -15.83
CA LEU A 116 11.62 17.43 -16.24
C LEU A 116 10.65 18.31 -17.04
N SER A 117 10.00 17.73 -18.04
CA SER A 117 8.80 18.24 -18.68
C SER A 117 7.73 17.15 -18.56
N PHE A 118 6.81 17.31 -17.63
CA PHE A 118 5.80 16.31 -17.25
C PHE A 118 4.40 16.70 -17.75
N ASN A 119 3.66 15.75 -18.30
CA ASN A 119 2.33 15.97 -18.85
C ASN A 119 1.26 15.16 -18.08
N ALA A 120 0.02 15.66 -18.08
CA ALA A 120 -1.08 15.02 -17.36
C ALA A 120 -1.56 13.68 -17.97
N ASP A 121 -1.11 13.33 -19.18
CA ASP A 121 -1.31 12.01 -19.79
C ASP A 121 -0.26 10.97 -19.34
N GLY A 122 0.60 11.32 -18.38
CA GLY A 122 1.68 10.47 -17.88
C GLY A 122 2.93 10.43 -18.75
N SER A 123 2.92 11.09 -19.92
CA SER A 123 4.12 11.25 -20.75
C SER A 123 5.08 12.27 -20.16
N PHE A 124 6.38 12.09 -20.36
CA PHE A 124 7.38 13.03 -19.89
C PHE A 124 8.68 13.03 -20.70
N VAL A 125 9.41 14.13 -20.58
CA VAL A 125 10.81 14.24 -21.03
C VAL A 125 11.68 14.60 -19.83
N TYR A 126 12.63 13.74 -19.49
CA TYR A 126 13.66 14.03 -18.51
C TYR A 126 15.00 14.23 -19.21
N LYS A 127 15.69 15.32 -18.89
CA LYS A 127 17.03 15.61 -19.40
C LYS A 127 18.03 15.68 -18.25
N PRO A 128 18.99 14.75 -18.15
CA PRO A 128 20.06 14.84 -17.17
C PRO A 128 20.87 16.14 -17.29
N THR A 129 21.43 16.59 -16.16
CA THR A 129 22.49 17.60 -16.15
C THR A 129 23.71 17.08 -16.93
N VAL A 130 24.43 17.97 -17.61
CA VAL A 130 25.61 17.57 -18.40
C VAL A 130 26.68 16.99 -17.47
N GLY A 131 27.12 15.77 -17.77
CA GLY A 131 28.06 15.01 -16.93
C GLY A 131 27.45 14.31 -15.72
N PHE A 132 26.12 14.26 -15.57
CA PHE A 132 25.48 13.50 -14.50
C PHE A 132 25.32 12.01 -14.84
N ALA A 133 25.75 11.16 -13.91
CA ALA A 133 25.40 9.76 -13.81
C ALA A 133 25.10 9.43 -12.34
N GLY A 134 24.12 8.54 -12.09
CA GLY A 134 23.59 8.27 -10.75
C GLY A 134 22.08 7.97 -10.77
N GLN A 135 21.45 8.06 -9.60
CA GLN A 135 19.99 8.04 -9.47
C GLN A 135 19.47 9.46 -9.37
N ASP A 136 18.42 9.77 -10.13
CA ASP A 136 17.55 10.93 -9.95
C ASP A 136 16.10 10.43 -9.86
N GLY A 137 15.14 11.29 -9.54
CA GLY A 137 13.74 10.86 -9.47
C GLY A 137 12.78 11.97 -9.15
N PHE A 138 11.50 11.72 -9.43
CA PHE A 138 10.39 12.63 -9.17
C PHE A 138 9.23 11.87 -8.51
N THR A 139 8.21 12.57 -8.02
CA THR A 139 7.01 11.93 -7.46
C THR A 139 5.75 12.51 -8.08
N TYR A 140 4.73 11.68 -8.22
CA TYR A 140 3.43 12.04 -8.79
C TYR A 140 2.29 11.42 -7.99
N ARG A 141 1.06 11.80 -8.33
CA ARG A 141 -0.16 11.09 -7.95
C ARG A 141 -1.09 10.98 -9.16
N VAL A 142 -1.99 10.02 -9.13
CA VAL A 142 -3.03 9.83 -10.14
C VAL A 142 -4.30 10.54 -9.67
N SER A 143 -5.09 11.03 -10.62
CA SER A 143 -6.34 11.77 -10.40
C SER A 143 -7.38 11.30 -11.42
N ASP A 144 -8.58 10.92 -11.01
CA ASP A 144 -9.69 10.56 -11.93
C ASP A 144 -10.70 11.71 -12.12
N GLY A 145 -10.35 12.90 -11.61
CA GLY A 145 -11.18 14.09 -11.58
C GLY A 145 -12.19 14.14 -10.41
N ALA A 146 -12.35 13.06 -9.65
CA ALA A 146 -13.18 13.00 -8.44
C ALA A 146 -12.37 12.67 -7.18
N ALA A 147 -11.38 11.79 -7.29
CA ALA A 147 -10.41 11.46 -6.26
C ALA A 147 -8.97 11.50 -6.80
N ALA A 148 -8.00 11.51 -5.88
CA ALA A 148 -6.59 11.35 -6.19
C ALA A 148 -5.96 10.27 -5.29
N SER A 149 -4.90 9.64 -5.78
CA SER A 149 -4.19 8.54 -5.11
C SER A 149 -3.27 9.02 -3.98
N ASP A 150 -2.68 8.06 -3.26
CA ASP A 150 -1.41 8.26 -2.57
C ASP A 150 -0.28 8.62 -3.57
N VAL A 151 0.85 9.09 -3.06
CA VAL A 151 1.99 9.55 -3.89
C VAL A 151 2.88 8.38 -4.29
N ALA A 152 3.07 8.20 -5.60
CA ALA A 152 3.98 7.23 -6.20
C ALA A 152 5.32 7.86 -6.59
N ALA A 153 6.38 7.05 -6.62
CA ALA A 153 7.75 7.48 -6.88
C ALA A 153 8.26 6.96 -8.24
N VAL A 154 8.95 7.83 -8.98
CA VAL A 154 9.59 7.50 -10.26
C VAL A 154 11.09 7.56 -10.09
N ALA A 155 11.76 6.40 -10.17
CA ALA A 155 13.21 6.29 -10.13
C ALA A 155 13.81 6.36 -11.54
N ILE A 156 14.80 7.23 -11.75
CA ILE A 156 15.51 7.38 -13.03
C ILE A 156 16.99 7.11 -12.84
N SER A 157 17.44 5.96 -13.36
CA SER A 157 18.84 5.56 -13.33
C SER A 157 19.58 6.09 -14.56
N VAL A 158 20.48 7.05 -14.37
CA VAL A 158 21.35 7.59 -15.42
C VAL A 158 22.70 6.88 -15.39
N ALA A 159 22.98 6.05 -16.39
CA ALA A 159 24.23 5.32 -16.51
C ALA A 159 25.27 6.07 -17.34
N GLU A 160 26.56 5.93 -17.03
CA GLU A 160 27.61 6.27 -18.00
C GLU A 160 27.47 5.32 -19.20
N GLY A 161 27.52 5.88 -20.42
CA GLY A 161 27.53 5.06 -21.64
C GLY A 161 28.85 4.34 -21.79
N ALA A 162 28.83 3.12 -22.35
CA ALA A 162 30.06 2.44 -22.75
C ALA A 162 30.77 3.22 -23.87
N ASP A 163 32.09 3.34 -23.74
CA ASP A 163 33.00 4.12 -24.59
C ASP A 163 33.57 3.35 -25.81
#